data_AF-A0A7W0FCI7-F1
#
_entry.id   AF-A0A7W0FCI7-F1
#
_cell.length_a   1.000
_cell.length_b   1.000
_cell.length_c   1.000
_cell.angle_alpha   90.00
_cell.angle_beta   90.00
_cell.angle_gamma   90.00
#
_symmetry.space_group_name_H-M   'P 1'
#
loop_
_entity.id
_entity.type
_entity.pdbx_description
1 polymer ?
#
loop_
_entity_poly.entity_id
_entity_poly.type
_entity_poly.pdbx_seq_one_letter_code
_entity_poly.pdbx_strand_id
1 'polypeptide(L)'
;MDGLKRIILDNNLMFNDRIFMMEKRKAKEIKQRFFMAKELRLSISLIVIWSLLAGIIFTYLTKELGARIEHGVFSFIVVFLGYVIIVVVLALFFTHRFIGPFERLKMEMRLILGGNYHRRLSVRNSDDLYVMSFVLEVNKMLDEFERKSFDKEGFRKSIDSELLHVMALIEKEHVSKDKLREALLSFHEKMEALLKKKQ
;
A
#
# COMPACT_ATOMS: atom_id res chain seq x y z
N MET A 1 -32.29 30.01 29.29
CA MET A 1 -32.28 28.69 28.62
C MET A 1 -31.71 28.74 27.19
N ASP A 2 -31.41 29.91 26.61
CA ASP A 2 -31.01 30.02 25.19
C ASP A 2 -29.57 29.64 24.86
N GLY A 3 -28.65 29.68 25.83
CA GLY A 3 -27.24 29.31 25.61
C GLY A 3 -27.04 27.81 25.37
N LEU A 4 -27.75 26.96 26.11
CA LEU A 4 -27.64 25.50 26.01
C LEU A 4 -28.19 24.98 24.67
N LYS A 5 -29.30 25.55 24.19
CA LYS A 5 -29.87 25.23 22.87
C LYS A 5 -28.91 25.60 21.74
N ARG A 6 -28.18 26.71 21.87
CA ARG A 6 -27.21 27.18 20.85
C ARG A 6 -26.00 26.25 20.74
N ILE A 7 -25.43 25.81 21.89
CA ILE A 7 -24.30 24.87 21.93
C ILE A 7 -24.68 23.50 21.36
N ILE A 8 -25.90 23.02 21.63
CA ILE A 8 -26.40 21.75 21.09
C ILE A 8 -26.60 21.85 19.57
N LEU A 9 -27.07 22.98 19.06
CA LEU A 9 -27.23 23.20 17.61
C LEU A 9 -25.87 23.24 16.89
N ASP A 10 -24.90 23.98 17.41
CA ASP A 10 -23.57 24.10 16.80
C ASP A 10 -22.83 22.76 16.77
N ASN A 11 -22.93 21.96 17.85
CA ASN A 11 -22.32 20.63 17.88
C ASN A 11 -22.93 19.67 16.86
N ASN A 12 -24.25 19.71 16.68
CA ASN A 12 -24.92 18.90 15.64
C ASN A 12 -24.52 19.33 14.22
N LEU A 13 -24.37 20.63 14.00
CA LEU A 13 -23.98 21.17 12.69
C LEU A 13 -22.54 20.77 12.36
N MET A 14 -21.62 20.88 13.33
CA MET A 14 -20.23 20.43 13.17
C MET A 14 -20.12 18.91 12.98
N PHE A 15 -21.00 18.14 13.60
CA PHE A 15 -21.02 16.69 13.46
C PHE A 15 -21.51 16.26 12.07
N ASN A 16 -22.57 16.89 11.57
CA ASN A 16 -23.08 16.66 10.21
C ASN A 16 -22.05 17.05 9.14
N ASP A 17 -21.34 18.16 9.32
CA ASP A 17 -20.27 18.57 8.39
C ASP A 17 -19.13 17.55 8.36
N ARG A 18 -18.75 16.97 9.50
CA ARG A 18 -17.74 15.91 9.54
C ARG A 18 -18.22 14.63 8.86
N ILE A 19 -19.48 14.25 9.02
CA ILE A 19 -20.06 13.08 8.34
C ILE A 19 -20.09 13.30 6.83
N PHE A 20 -20.55 14.47 6.38
CA PHE A 20 -20.57 14.84 4.96
C PHE A 20 -19.16 14.84 4.35
N MET A 21 -18.17 15.39 5.07
CA MET A 21 -16.76 15.36 4.64
C MET A 21 -16.19 13.94 4.58
N MET A 22 -16.58 13.05 5.50
CA MET A 22 -16.17 11.64 5.47
C MET A 22 -16.81 10.87 4.31
N GLU A 23 -18.10 11.06 4.03
CA GLU A 23 -18.75 10.45 2.86
C GLU A 23 -18.15 10.94 1.55
N LYS A 24 -17.87 12.25 1.44
CA LYS A 24 -17.27 12.83 0.24
C LYS A 24 -15.87 12.28 -0.03
N ARG A 25 -15.07 12.00 1.01
CA ARG A 25 -13.77 11.30 0.88
C ARG A 25 -13.95 9.87 0.40
N LYS A 26 -14.84 9.09 1.02
CA LYS A 26 -15.10 7.69 0.64
C LYS A 26 -15.59 7.58 -0.81
N ALA A 27 -16.48 8.46 -1.26
CA ALA A 27 -16.96 8.49 -2.64
C ALA A 27 -15.84 8.84 -3.65
N LYS A 28 -14.88 9.68 -3.25
CA LYS A 28 -13.71 10.04 -4.07
C LYS A 28 -12.74 8.87 -4.19
N GLU A 29 -12.50 8.13 -3.10
CA GLU A 29 -11.65 6.93 -3.07
C GLU A 29 -12.25 5.78 -3.91
N ILE A 30 -13.57 5.57 -3.85
CA ILE A 30 -14.26 4.53 -4.65
C ILE A 30 -14.19 4.85 -6.15
N LYS A 31 -14.41 6.12 -6.53
CA LYS A 31 -14.23 6.55 -7.92
C LYS A 31 -12.79 6.36 -8.39
N GLN A 32 -11.79 6.71 -7.57
CA GLN A 32 -10.39 6.47 -7.90
C GLN A 32 -10.11 4.98 -8.16
N ARG A 33 -10.57 4.07 -7.28
CA ARG A 33 -10.40 2.62 -7.48
C ARG A 33 -11.03 2.09 -8.76
N PHE A 34 -12.17 2.63 -9.18
CA PHE A 34 -12.84 2.20 -10.41
C PHE A 34 -12.14 2.73 -11.68
N PHE A 35 -11.60 3.95 -11.63
CA PHE A 35 -10.74 4.47 -12.70
C PHE A 35 -9.42 3.68 -12.81
N MET A 36 -8.86 3.25 -11.68
CA MET A 36 -7.64 2.45 -11.59
C MET A 36 -7.74 1.06 -12.24
N ALA A 37 -8.89 0.39 -12.26
CA ALA A 37 -9.00 -0.89 -12.99
C ALA A 37 -9.17 -0.69 -14.52
N LYS A 38 -9.51 0.52 -14.95
CA LYS A 38 -9.76 0.87 -16.36
C LYS A 38 -8.48 1.32 -17.06
N GLU A 39 -7.58 2.00 -16.35
CA GLU A 39 -6.33 2.51 -16.91
C GLU A 39 -5.22 1.43 -17.10
N LEU A 40 -5.30 0.27 -16.44
CA LEU A 40 -4.28 -0.79 -16.53
C LEU A 40 -4.43 -1.46 -17.88
N ARG A 41 -5.69 -1.69 -18.22
CA ARG A 41 -6.13 -2.04 -19.56
C ARG A 41 -5.70 -0.98 -20.57
N LEU A 42 -5.71 0.32 -20.24
CA LEU A 42 -5.19 1.35 -21.16
C LEU A 42 -3.67 1.26 -21.35
N SER A 43 -2.88 1.01 -20.31
CA SER A 43 -1.42 0.86 -20.45
C SER A 43 -1.03 -0.38 -21.26
N ILE A 44 -1.70 -1.52 -21.03
CA ILE A 44 -1.53 -2.75 -21.81
C ILE A 44 -2.00 -2.52 -23.26
N SER A 45 -3.18 -1.92 -23.44
CA SER A 45 -3.69 -1.56 -24.77
C SER A 45 -2.73 -0.60 -25.49
N LEU A 46 -2.11 0.33 -24.77
CA LEU A 46 -1.13 1.26 -25.35
C LEU A 46 0.12 0.52 -25.82
N ILE A 47 0.62 -0.47 -25.06
CA ILE A 47 1.73 -1.35 -25.48
C ILE A 47 1.38 -2.12 -26.75
N VAL A 48 0.16 -2.68 -26.79
CA VAL A 48 -0.35 -3.42 -27.96
C VAL A 48 -0.47 -2.49 -29.16
N ILE A 49 -1.03 -1.28 -28.97
CA ILE A 49 -1.19 -0.26 -30.01
C ILE A 49 0.17 0.17 -30.55
N TRP A 50 1.16 0.46 -29.69
CA TRP A 50 2.51 0.82 -30.14
C TRP A 50 3.21 -0.32 -30.88
N SER A 51 3.04 -1.57 -30.43
CA SER A 51 3.57 -2.75 -31.13
C SER A 51 2.95 -2.91 -32.52
N LEU A 52 1.62 -2.75 -32.63
CA LEU A 52 0.92 -2.80 -33.91
C LEU A 52 1.32 -1.64 -34.82
N LEU A 53 1.41 -0.43 -34.30
CA LEU A 53 1.82 0.76 -35.05
C LEU A 53 3.24 0.62 -35.59
N ALA A 54 4.17 0.11 -34.77
CA ALA A 54 5.53 -0.19 -35.20
C ALA A 54 5.55 -1.22 -36.35
N GLY A 55 4.73 -2.27 -36.27
CA GLY A 55 4.59 -3.27 -37.35
C GLY A 55 4.01 -2.68 -38.66
N ILE A 56 3.02 -1.79 -38.56
CA ILE A 56 2.43 -1.11 -39.72
C ILE A 56 3.46 -0.18 -40.38
N ILE A 57 4.14 0.65 -39.59
CA ILE A 57 5.20 1.54 -40.07
C ILE A 57 6.33 0.73 -40.72
N PHE A 58 6.72 -0.38 -40.12
CA PHE A 58 7.71 -1.30 -40.67
C PHE A 58 7.28 -1.89 -42.02
N THR A 59 6.04 -2.35 -42.12
CA THR A 59 5.48 -2.90 -43.37
C THR A 59 5.37 -1.84 -44.47
N TYR A 60 5.07 -0.60 -44.11
CA TYR A 60 5.02 0.52 -45.06
C TYR A 60 6.42 0.90 -45.55
N LEU A 61 7.39 1.05 -44.63
CA LEU A 61 8.78 1.36 -44.96
C LEU A 61 9.42 0.30 -45.85
N THR A 62 9.21 -0.99 -45.55
CA THR A 62 9.72 -2.09 -46.38
C THR A 62 9.13 -2.08 -47.79
N LYS A 63 7.84 -1.75 -47.95
CA LYS A 63 7.22 -1.63 -49.28
C LYS A 63 7.75 -0.44 -50.09
N GLU A 64 7.84 0.74 -49.47
CA GLU A 64 8.32 1.96 -50.16
C GLU A 64 9.81 1.87 -50.50
N LEU A 65 10.64 1.34 -49.59
CA LEU A 65 12.08 1.14 -49.84
C LEU A 65 12.34 -0.01 -50.81
N GLY A 66 11.56 -1.09 -50.73
CA GLY A 66 11.66 -2.24 -51.64
C GLY A 66 11.26 -1.89 -53.08
N ALA A 67 10.36 -0.93 -53.27
CA ALA A 67 9.96 -0.45 -54.59
C ALA A 67 11.01 0.46 -55.26
N ARG A 68 11.94 1.04 -54.50
CA ARG A 68 12.93 2.01 -55.01
C ARG A 68 14.37 1.52 -55.01
N ILE A 69 14.68 0.43 -54.32
CA ILE A 69 16.06 -0.03 -54.08
C ILE A 69 16.21 -1.49 -54.53
N GLU A 70 16.85 -1.72 -55.67
CA GLU A 70 17.19 -3.05 -56.22
C GLU A 70 18.21 -3.86 -55.36
N HIS A 71 18.66 -3.33 -54.23
CA HIS A 71 19.62 -3.97 -53.34
C HIS A 71 18.97 -4.50 -52.06
N GLY A 72 18.52 -5.76 -52.12
CA GLY A 72 17.74 -6.42 -51.05
C GLY A 72 18.41 -6.54 -49.68
N VAL A 73 19.74 -6.39 -49.59
CA VAL A 73 20.47 -6.48 -48.30
C VAL A 73 20.58 -5.11 -47.62
N PHE A 74 20.83 -4.03 -48.39
CA PHE A 74 21.01 -2.70 -47.81
C PHE A 74 19.69 -2.13 -47.28
N SER A 75 18.60 -2.30 -48.03
CA SER A 75 17.25 -1.90 -47.58
C SER A 75 16.83 -2.66 -46.31
N PHE A 76 17.15 -3.95 -46.23
CA PHE A 76 16.91 -4.76 -45.03
C PHE A 76 17.68 -4.24 -43.82
N ILE A 77 18.96 -3.90 -43.96
CA ILE A 77 19.79 -3.36 -42.88
C ILE A 77 19.23 -2.02 -42.36
N VAL A 78 18.86 -1.10 -43.27
CA VAL A 78 18.31 0.22 -42.90
C VAL A 78 17.00 0.05 -42.11
N VAL A 79 16.11 -0.83 -42.58
CA VAL A 79 14.84 -1.11 -41.91
C VAL A 79 15.07 -1.78 -40.55
N PHE A 80 15.97 -2.76 -40.47
CA PHE A 80 16.31 -3.43 -39.23
C PHE A 80 16.87 -2.46 -38.19
N LEU A 81 17.76 -1.55 -38.61
CA LEU A 81 18.32 -0.53 -37.74
C LEU A 81 17.24 0.42 -37.22
N GLY A 82 16.30 0.82 -38.08
CA GLY A 82 15.14 1.63 -37.68
C GLY A 82 14.25 0.93 -36.64
N TYR A 83 14.01 -0.38 -36.81
CA TYR A 83 13.27 -1.18 -35.83
C TYR A 83 13.99 -1.25 -34.49
N VAL A 84 15.31 -1.51 -34.50
CA VAL A 84 16.12 -1.55 -33.28
C VAL A 84 16.04 -0.22 -32.53
N ILE A 85 16.12 0.91 -33.23
CA ILE A 85 15.98 2.24 -32.63
C ILE A 85 14.62 2.42 -31.96
N ILE A 86 13.52 2.05 -32.63
CA ILE A 86 12.16 2.15 -32.08
C ILE A 86 12.04 1.29 -30.82
N VAL A 87 12.54 0.06 -30.85
CA VAL A 87 12.51 -0.86 -29.71
C VAL A 87 13.33 -0.30 -28.54
N VAL A 88 14.52 0.24 -28.79
CA VAL A 88 15.37 0.85 -27.75
C VAL A 88 14.68 2.06 -27.13
N VAL A 89 14.09 2.95 -27.93
CA VAL A 89 13.37 4.14 -27.42
C VAL A 89 12.18 3.72 -26.56
N LEU A 90 11.39 2.73 -27.01
CA LEU A 90 10.29 2.18 -26.22
C LEU A 90 10.81 1.59 -24.91
N ALA A 91 11.86 0.76 -24.95
CA ALA A 91 12.43 0.14 -23.77
C ALA A 91 12.95 1.17 -22.75
N LEU A 92 13.61 2.24 -23.20
CA LEU A 92 14.07 3.33 -22.34
C LEU A 92 12.89 4.10 -21.72
N PHE A 93 11.87 4.41 -22.51
CA PHE A 93 10.67 5.08 -22.03
C PHE A 93 9.97 4.26 -20.93
N PHE A 94 9.80 2.95 -21.15
CA PHE A 94 9.19 2.05 -20.17
C PHE A 94 10.07 1.88 -18.92
N THR A 95 11.38 1.74 -19.09
CA THR A 95 12.32 1.61 -17.97
C THR A 95 12.25 2.84 -17.06
N HIS A 96 12.31 4.03 -17.64
CA HIS A 96 12.24 5.26 -16.84
C HIS A 96 10.87 5.44 -16.16
N ARG A 97 9.78 5.07 -16.84
CA ARG A 97 8.42 5.26 -16.32
C ARG A 97 8.02 4.24 -15.25
N PHE A 98 8.49 3.00 -15.36
CA PHE A 98 8.07 1.91 -14.46
C PHE A 98 9.17 1.46 -13.51
N ILE A 99 10.38 1.16 -14.00
CA ILE A 99 11.43 0.53 -13.18
C ILE A 99 11.91 1.46 -12.06
N GLY A 100 12.08 2.75 -12.34
CA GLY A 100 12.54 3.74 -11.35
C GLY A 100 11.66 3.82 -10.09
N PRO A 101 10.33 4.02 -10.23
CA PRO A 101 9.42 3.98 -9.09
C PRO A 101 9.45 2.65 -8.32
N PHE A 102 9.54 1.51 -9.00
CA PHE A 102 9.63 0.19 -8.36
C PHE A 102 10.92 -0.03 -7.57
N GLU A 103 12.06 0.47 -8.05
CA GLU A 103 13.32 0.38 -7.31
C GLU A 103 13.30 1.21 -6.03
N ARG A 104 12.76 2.43 -6.09
CA ARG A 104 12.56 3.26 -4.88
C ARG A 104 11.67 2.55 -3.89
N LEU A 105 10.56 1.99 -4.36
CA LEU A 105 9.63 1.25 -3.53
C LEU A 105 10.29 0.04 -2.85
N LYS A 106 11.08 -0.72 -3.60
CA LYS A 106 11.85 -1.85 -3.07
C LYS A 106 12.84 -1.42 -1.98
N MET A 107 13.51 -0.29 -2.18
CA MET A 107 14.42 0.28 -1.18
C MET A 107 13.66 0.67 0.11
N GLU A 108 12.53 1.37 -0.02
CA GLU A 108 11.75 1.77 1.15
C GLU A 108 11.15 0.55 1.89
N MET A 109 10.69 -0.47 1.17
CA MET A 109 10.25 -1.73 1.77
C MET A 109 11.38 -2.45 2.53
N ARG A 110 12.61 -2.44 2.02
CA ARG A 110 13.78 -2.98 2.74
C ARG A 110 14.04 -2.25 4.06
N LEU A 111 13.84 -0.93 4.09
CA LEU A 111 14.01 -0.14 5.31
C LEU A 111 12.93 -0.44 6.36
N ILE A 112 11.70 -0.69 5.91
CA ILE A 112 10.60 -1.13 6.79
C ILE A 112 10.89 -2.53 7.35
N LEU A 113 11.38 -3.45 6.52
CA LEU A 113 11.85 -4.78 6.95
C LEU A 113 13.01 -4.70 7.96
N GLY A 114 13.83 -3.66 7.88
CA GLY A 114 14.91 -3.37 8.83
C GLY A 114 14.45 -2.90 10.22
N GLY A 115 13.14 -2.89 10.49
CA GLY A 115 12.58 -2.58 11.81
C GLY A 115 12.00 -1.18 11.96
N ASN A 116 12.05 -0.35 10.91
CA ASN A 116 11.44 0.99 10.93
C ASN A 116 9.98 0.94 10.43
N TYR A 117 9.10 0.37 11.24
CA TYR A 117 7.68 0.14 10.90
C TYR A 117 6.82 1.41 10.87
N HIS A 118 7.29 2.53 11.44
CA HIS A 118 6.60 3.83 11.35
C HIS A 118 6.79 4.51 9.99
N ARG A 119 7.74 4.05 9.19
CA ARG A 119 7.96 4.62 7.86
C ARG A 119 6.80 4.26 6.93
N ARG A 120 6.35 5.24 6.15
CA ARG A 120 5.35 5.05 5.09
C ARG A 120 6.01 5.21 3.73
N LEU A 121 5.53 4.43 2.79
CA LEU A 121 5.98 4.46 1.42
C LEU A 121 5.50 5.75 0.75
N SER A 122 6.40 6.43 0.05
CA SER A 122 6.16 7.70 -0.62
C SER A 122 6.40 7.57 -2.12
N VAL A 123 5.49 8.14 -2.90
CA VAL A 123 5.65 8.27 -4.36
C VAL A 123 5.41 9.70 -4.78
N ARG A 124 6.00 10.07 -5.92
CA ARG A 124 5.84 11.41 -6.47
C ARG A 124 4.46 11.54 -7.11
N ASN A 125 3.84 12.71 -7.04
CA ASN A 125 2.56 12.98 -7.72
C ASN A 125 2.62 12.85 -9.25
N SER A 126 3.83 12.85 -9.83
CA SER A 126 4.07 12.61 -11.26
C SER A 126 4.30 11.14 -11.61
N ASP A 127 4.47 10.28 -10.60
CA ASP A 127 4.61 8.84 -10.82
C ASP A 127 3.25 8.28 -11.28
N ASP A 128 3.29 7.14 -11.94
CA ASP A 128 2.09 6.54 -12.50
C ASP A 128 1.04 6.24 -11.40
N LEU A 129 -0.24 6.52 -11.68
CA LEU A 129 -1.35 6.33 -10.75
C LEU A 129 -1.38 4.90 -10.17
N TYR A 130 -0.92 3.90 -10.94
CA TYR A 130 -0.77 2.52 -10.48
C TYR A 130 0.17 2.38 -9.30
N VAL A 131 1.36 2.96 -9.41
CA VAL A 131 2.37 2.91 -8.35
C VAL A 131 1.82 3.61 -7.12
N MET A 132 1.07 4.70 -7.29
CA MET A 132 0.44 5.42 -6.20
C MET A 132 -0.65 4.61 -5.48
N SER A 133 -1.50 3.90 -6.20
CA SER A 133 -2.49 3.02 -5.55
C SER A 133 -1.85 1.84 -4.85
N PHE A 134 -0.85 1.21 -5.47
CA PHE A 134 -0.13 0.12 -4.84
C PHE A 134 0.54 0.58 -3.53
N VAL A 135 1.19 1.75 -3.54
CA VAL A 135 1.77 2.36 -2.35
C VAL A 135 0.73 2.63 -1.26
N LEU A 136 -0.44 3.15 -1.62
CA LEU A 136 -1.52 3.38 -0.66
C LEU A 136 -2.00 2.08 -0.01
N GLU A 137 -2.12 1.01 -0.80
CA GLU A 137 -2.56 -0.29 -0.30
C GLU A 137 -1.52 -0.94 0.61
N VAL A 138 -0.23 -0.84 0.26
CA VAL A 138 0.85 -1.30 1.13
C VAL A 138 0.91 -0.47 2.42
N ASN A 139 0.73 0.85 2.35
CA ASN A 139 0.66 1.69 3.55
C ASN A 139 -0.50 1.29 4.47
N LYS A 140 -1.67 0.95 3.90
CA LYS A 140 -2.80 0.43 4.67
C LYS A 140 -2.48 -0.91 5.34
N MET A 141 -1.78 -1.80 4.63
CA MET A 141 -1.30 -3.07 5.21
C MET A 141 -0.33 -2.82 6.37
N LEU A 142 0.56 -1.84 6.24
CA LEU A 142 1.49 -1.44 7.31
C LEU A 142 0.75 -0.86 8.52
N ASP A 143 -0.26 -0.03 8.31
CA ASP A 143 -1.10 0.49 9.40
C ASP A 143 -1.79 -0.65 10.18
N GLU A 144 -2.33 -1.64 9.46
CA GLU A 144 -2.93 -2.81 10.10
C GLU A 144 -1.91 -3.66 10.86
N PHE A 145 -0.71 -3.83 10.31
CA PHE A 145 0.37 -4.57 10.93
C PHE A 145 0.88 -3.88 12.20
N GLU A 146 1.06 -2.57 12.15
CA GLU A 146 1.45 -1.76 13.29
C GLU A 146 0.40 -1.83 14.41
N ARG A 147 -0.88 -1.67 14.07
CA ARG A 147 -1.98 -1.81 15.04
C ARG A 147 -2.00 -3.18 15.72
N LYS A 148 -1.80 -4.26 14.96
CA LYS A 148 -1.74 -5.63 15.52
C LYS A 148 -0.48 -5.87 16.36
N SER A 149 0.65 -5.26 15.99
CA SER A 149 1.90 -5.40 16.72
C SER A 149 1.88 -4.66 18.05
N PHE A 150 1.31 -3.44 18.06
CA PHE A 150 1.12 -2.64 19.27
C PHE A 150 0.19 -3.33 20.27
N ASP A 151 -0.90 -3.95 19.77
CA ASP A 151 -1.81 -4.74 20.59
C ASP A 151 -1.12 -5.97 21.23
N LYS A 152 -0.21 -6.61 20.48
CA LYS A 152 0.60 -7.74 20.99
C LYS A 152 1.59 -7.30 22.08
N GLU A 153 2.24 -6.14 21.94
CA GLU A 153 3.12 -5.59 22.98
C GLU A 153 2.35 -5.16 24.22
N GLY A 154 1.19 -4.52 24.07
CA GLY A 154 0.31 -4.16 25.18
C GLY A 154 -0.16 -5.38 25.95
N PHE A 155 -0.57 -6.44 25.24
CA PHE A 155 -0.91 -7.73 25.83
C PHE A 155 0.27 -8.34 26.60
N ARG A 156 1.48 -8.33 26.01
CA ARG A 156 2.68 -8.89 26.64
C ARG A 156 3.07 -8.14 27.91
N LYS A 157 3.06 -6.80 27.90
CA LYS A 157 3.32 -5.99 29.10
C LYS A 157 2.30 -6.24 30.21
N SER A 158 1.01 -6.39 29.85
CA SER A 158 -0.05 -6.72 30.80
C SER A 158 0.22 -8.07 31.48
N ILE A 159 0.53 -9.11 30.69
CA ILE A 159 0.87 -10.42 31.23
C ILE A 159 2.13 -10.38 32.09
N ASP A 160 3.22 -9.76 31.63
CA ASP A 160 4.47 -9.69 32.39
C ASP A 160 4.26 -8.98 33.75
N SER A 161 3.45 -7.93 33.80
CA SER A 161 3.16 -7.19 35.04
C SER A 161 2.37 -8.01 36.07
N GLU A 162 1.40 -8.80 35.61
CA GLU A 162 0.61 -9.69 36.49
C GLU A 162 1.43 -10.91 36.92
N LEU A 163 2.27 -11.45 36.03
CA LEU A 163 3.17 -12.55 36.36
C LEU A 163 4.20 -12.12 37.42
N LEU A 164 4.74 -10.90 37.30
CA LEU A 164 5.61 -10.31 38.32
C LEU A 164 4.90 -10.12 39.66
N HIS A 165 3.62 -9.73 39.64
CA HIS A 165 2.81 -9.62 40.86
C HIS A 165 2.61 -10.99 41.54
N VAL A 166 2.35 -12.04 40.76
CA VAL A 166 2.26 -13.42 41.27
C VAL A 166 3.61 -13.91 41.81
N MET A 167 4.72 -13.66 41.09
CA MET A 167 6.06 -14.02 41.56
C MET A 167 6.41 -13.32 42.88
N ALA A 168 6.11 -12.02 43.00
CA ALA A 168 6.35 -11.26 44.23
C ALA A 168 5.51 -11.76 45.44
N LEU A 169 4.34 -12.37 45.18
CA LEU A 169 3.54 -13.02 46.22
C LEU A 169 4.11 -14.39 46.62
N ILE A 170 4.74 -15.12 45.71
CA ILE A 170 5.38 -16.41 46.00
C ILE A 170 6.68 -16.22 46.78
N GLU A 171 7.41 -15.14 46.51
CA GLU A 171 8.70 -14.84 47.13
C GLU A 171 8.59 -14.36 48.59
N LYS A 172 7.38 -14.00 49.04
CA LYS A 172 7.11 -13.64 50.44
C LYS A 172 6.87 -14.90 51.29
N GLU A 173 7.77 -15.13 52.25
CA GLU A 173 7.80 -16.29 53.18
C GLU A 173 6.51 -16.59 53.99
N HIS A 174 5.54 -15.66 54.03
CA HIS A 174 4.30 -15.79 54.83
C HIS A 174 3.00 -15.50 54.07
N VAL A 175 2.91 -15.85 52.78
CA VAL A 175 1.65 -15.70 52.04
C VAL A 175 0.74 -16.91 52.25
N SER A 176 -0.51 -16.66 52.64
CA SER A 176 -1.50 -17.72 52.82
C SER A 176 -1.82 -18.38 51.47
N LYS A 177 -2.02 -19.70 51.50
CA LYS A 177 -2.37 -20.51 50.32
C LYS A 177 -3.59 -19.94 49.57
N ASP A 178 -4.54 -19.37 50.31
CA ASP A 178 -5.75 -18.76 49.75
C ASP A 178 -5.45 -17.49 48.96
N LYS A 179 -4.58 -16.60 49.45
CA LYS A 179 -4.19 -15.38 48.72
C LYS A 179 -3.44 -15.70 47.43
N LEU A 180 -2.60 -16.73 47.44
CA LEU A 180 -1.91 -17.17 46.24
C LEU A 180 -2.88 -17.77 45.21
N ARG A 181 -3.84 -18.57 45.68
CA ARG A 181 -4.90 -19.15 44.84
C ARG A 181 -5.78 -18.08 44.22
N GLU A 182 -6.12 -17.05 44.98
CA GLU A 182 -6.94 -15.91 44.53
C GLU A 182 -6.20 -15.07 43.47
N ALA A 183 -4.90 -14.81 43.66
CA ALA A 183 -4.07 -14.13 42.67
C ALA A 183 -3.90 -14.94 41.36
N LEU A 184 -3.74 -16.27 41.46
CA LEU A 184 -3.68 -17.16 40.30
C LEU A 184 -5.02 -17.22 39.55
N LEU A 185 -6.14 -17.23 40.27
CA LEU A 185 -7.48 -17.18 39.67
C LEU A 185 -7.71 -15.85 38.96
N SER A 186 -7.36 -14.72 39.57
CA SER A 186 -7.54 -13.42 38.91
C SER A 186 -6.64 -13.27 37.68
N PHE A 187 -5.42 -13.83 37.72
CA PHE A 187 -4.54 -13.89 36.55
C PHE A 187 -5.17 -14.73 35.42
N HIS A 188 -5.72 -15.90 35.76
CA HIS A 188 -6.39 -16.78 34.80
C HIS A 188 -7.62 -16.11 34.15
N GLU A 189 -8.50 -15.49 34.96
CA GLU A 189 -9.68 -14.78 34.46
C GLU A 189 -9.31 -13.60 33.54
N LYS A 190 -8.28 -12.82 33.91
CA LYS A 190 -7.79 -11.72 33.06
C LYS A 190 -7.17 -12.23 31.76
N MET A 191 -6.42 -13.33 31.79
CA MET A 191 -5.90 -13.96 30.57
C MET A 191 -7.04 -14.44 29.66
N GLU A 192 -8.06 -15.07 30.20
CA GLU A 192 -9.21 -15.54 29.43
C GLU A 192 -10.00 -14.37 28.81
N ALA A 193 -10.19 -13.29 29.57
CA ALA A 193 -10.82 -12.07 29.08
C ALA A 193 -10.01 -11.41 27.94
N LEU A 194 -8.68 -11.36 28.05
CA LEU A 194 -7.81 -10.82 27.00
C LEU A 194 -7.77 -11.71 25.76
N LEU A 195 -7.87 -13.03 25.91
CA LEU A 195 -7.96 -13.98 24.78
C LEU A 195 -9.30 -13.86 24.04
N LYS A 196 -10.42 -13.72 24.76
CA LYS A 196 -11.76 -13.53 24.16
C LYS A 196 -11.92 -12.19 23.44
N LYS A 197 -11.25 -11.13 23.90
CA LYS A 197 -11.27 -9.81 23.25
C LYS A 197 -10.60 -9.76 21.87
N LYS A 198 -9.90 -10.85 21.50
CA LYS A 198 -9.11 -10.98 20.27
C LYS A 198 -9.83 -11.76 19.15
N GLN A 199 -10.96 -12.42 19.46
CA GLN A 199 -11.88 -13.05 18.50
C GLN A 199 -12.94 -12.05 18.03
#